data_AF-A0A8D6ZIL0-F1
#
_entry.id   AF-A0A8D6ZIL0-F1
#
_cell.length_a   1.000
_cell.length_b   1.000
_cell.length_c   1.000
_cell.angle_alpha   90.00
_cell.angle_beta   90.00
_cell.angle_gamma   90.00
#
_symmetry.space_group_name_H-M   'P 1'
#
loop_
_entity.id
_entity.type
_entity.pdbx_description
1 polymer ?
#
loop_
_entity_poly.entity_id
_entity_poly.type
_entity_poly.pdbx_seq_one_letter_code
_entity_poly.pdbx_strand_id
1 'polypeptide(L)'
;GFRRRWPLGFLPLRVGWVADGVLSPGLEMAPPQPNTGLFVGLNKGHIVTRRELPPRPSSRKGKTSKRVHFVRNLIREVAGFAPYEKRITELLKVGKDKRALKVAKRKLGTHKRAKKKREEMANVLRKMR
;
A
#
# COMPACT_ATOMS: atom_id res chain seq x y z
N GLY A 1 17.50 -63.32 -14.76
CA GLY A 1 18.85 -62.99 -15.23
C GLY A 1 18.94 -61.52 -15.59
N PHE A 2 20.12 -60.93 -15.40
CA PHE A 2 20.56 -59.58 -15.79
C PHE A 2 20.19 -58.36 -14.92
N ARG A 3 21.13 -58.08 -14.01
CA ARG A 3 21.45 -56.78 -13.40
C ARG A 3 21.71 -55.68 -14.44
N ARG A 4 21.39 -54.43 -14.09
CA ARG A 4 22.08 -53.13 -14.32
C ARG A 4 21.09 -52.04 -13.86
N ARG A 5 21.16 -51.39 -12.69
CA ARG A 5 22.17 -50.54 -12.01
C ARG A 5 22.52 -49.25 -12.79
N TRP A 6 21.98 -48.13 -12.26
CA TRP A 6 22.20 -46.67 -12.47
C TRP A 6 21.32 -45.93 -13.51
N PRO A 7 21.08 -44.59 -13.38
CA PRO A 7 21.52 -43.64 -12.34
C PRO A 7 20.41 -42.78 -11.68
N LEU A 8 20.75 -42.23 -10.51
CA LEU A 8 20.09 -41.12 -9.84
C LEU A 8 20.22 -39.85 -10.71
N GLY A 9 19.10 -39.28 -11.14
CA GLY A 9 19.07 -37.97 -11.78
C GLY A 9 17.80 -37.77 -12.62
N PHE A 10 17.16 -36.62 -12.44
CA PHE A 10 16.01 -36.08 -13.19
C PHE A 10 14.61 -36.60 -12.83
N LEU A 11 13.97 -35.91 -11.88
CA LEU A 11 12.51 -35.80 -11.84
C LEU A 11 12.10 -34.41 -12.37
N PRO A 12 11.22 -34.36 -13.39
CA PRO A 12 10.75 -33.12 -13.99
C PRO A 12 9.60 -32.51 -13.18
N LEU A 13 9.43 -31.20 -13.40
CA LEU A 13 8.22 -30.44 -13.15
C LEU A 13 6.96 -31.23 -13.55
N ARG A 14 5.94 -31.30 -12.68
CA ARG A 14 4.68 -30.53 -12.80
C ARG A 14 3.57 -31.08 -11.87
N VAL A 15 2.75 -30.13 -11.39
CA VAL A 15 1.36 -30.24 -10.89
C VAL A 15 1.19 -30.68 -9.43
N GLY A 16 0.78 -29.69 -8.61
CA GLY A 16 0.23 -29.88 -7.28
C GLY A 16 -0.39 -28.58 -6.79
N TRP A 17 -1.52 -28.19 -7.37
CA TRP A 17 -2.42 -27.18 -6.80
C TRP A 17 -3.02 -27.73 -5.51
N VAL A 18 -2.68 -27.14 -4.37
CA VAL A 18 -3.49 -27.11 -3.13
C VAL A 18 -3.16 -25.75 -2.49
N ALA A 19 -3.96 -24.72 -2.75
CA ALA A 19 -5.12 -24.39 -1.93
C ALA A 19 -4.75 -24.28 -0.44
N ASP A 20 -4.00 -23.24 -0.07
CA ASP A 20 -4.12 -22.64 1.26
C ASP A 20 -3.80 -21.16 1.18
N GLY A 21 -4.81 -20.35 1.49
CA GLY A 21 -4.76 -18.90 1.55
C GLY A 21 -3.94 -18.42 2.74
N VAL A 22 -2.63 -18.60 2.67
CA VAL A 22 -1.71 -17.96 3.62
C VAL A 22 -1.42 -16.56 3.11
N LEU A 23 -2.19 -15.60 3.65
CA LEU A 23 -1.84 -14.18 3.65
C LEU A 23 -0.36 -14.05 4.01
N SER A 24 0.44 -13.59 3.05
CA SER A 24 1.84 -13.26 3.27
C SER A 24 1.97 -12.40 4.53
N PRO A 25 2.68 -12.85 5.57
CA PRO A 25 2.98 -11.98 6.70
C PRO A 25 3.83 -10.82 6.15
N GLY A 26 3.41 -9.60 6.50
CA GLY A 26 4.06 -8.39 6.02
C GLY A 26 5.56 -8.46 6.23
N LEU A 27 6.29 -7.98 5.22
CA LEU A 27 7.74 -7.74 5.26
C LEU A 27 8.12 -7.19 6.65
N GLU A 28 8.69 -8.06 7.49
CA GLU A 28 9.42 -7.63 8.66
C GLU A 28 10.54 -6.73 8.17
N MET A 29 10.45 -5.44 8.48
CA MET A 29 11.56 -4.53 8.29
C MET A 29 12.67 -5.02 9.21
N ALA A 30 13.76 -5.53 8.63
CA ALA A 30 14.91 -6.03 9.39
C ALA A 30 15.30 -5.02 10.49
N PRO A 31 15.63 -5.48 11.71
CA PRO A 31 16.00 -4.59 12.80
C PRO A 31 17.14 -3.68 12.33
N PRO A 32 17.10 -2.37 12.66
CA PRO A 32 18.14 -1.44 12.24
C PRO A 32 19.48 -1.97 12.75
N GLN A 33 20.40 -2.20 11.82
CA GLN A 33 21.72 -2.75 12.12
C GLN A 33 22.41 -1.89 13.19
N PRO A 34 23.11 -2.52 14.16
CA PRO A 34 23.81 -1.77 15.20
C PRO A 34 24.83 -0.81 14.58
N ASN A 35 24.96 0.38 15.17
CA ASN A 35 25.96 1.34 14.71
C ASN A 35 27.35 0.71 14.85
N THR A 36 28.22 0.84 13.84
CA THR A 36 29.48 0.11 13.73
C THR A 36 30.66 0.76 14.47
N GLY A 37 30.42 1.83 15.24
CA GLY A 37 31.49 2.56 15.94
C GLY A 37 32.40 3.39 15.02
N LEU A 38 32.16 3.37 13.71
CA LEU A 38 32.93 4.11 12.71
C LEU A 38 32.53 5.59 12.68
N PHE A 39 33.47 6.49 12.39
CA PHE A 39 33.26 7.94 12.26
C PHE A 39 32.54 8.32 10.95
N VAL A 40 32.70 7.51 9.89
CA VAL A 40 32.08 7.69 8.57
C VAL A 40 31.45 6.38 8.08
N GLY A 41 30.43 6.46 7.22
CA GLY A 41 29.65 5.30 6.72
C GLY A 41 28.15 5.36 7.05
N LEU A 42 27.38 4.39 6.53
CA LEU A 42 25.91 4.33 6.67
C LEU A 42 25.44 4.05 8.11
N ASN A 43 26.14 3.16 8.82
CA ASN A 43 25.86 2.81 10.23
C ASN A 43 26.87 3.45 11.20
N LYS A 44 27.33 4.65 10.87
CA LYS A 44 28.29 5.39 11.70
C LYS A 44 27.70 5.81 13.04
N GLY A 45 28.58 6.04 14.01
CA GLY A 45 28.23 6.51 15.35
C GLY A 45 28.51 5.48 16.45
N HIS A 46 28.37 5.92 17.69
CA HIS A 46 28.67 5.11 18.86
C HIS A 46 27.73 3.89 18.97
N ILE A 47 28.29 2.75 19.35
CA ILE A 47 27.54 1.51 19.58
C ILE A 47 26.69 1.72 20.83
N VAL A 48 25.39 2.00 20.64
CA VAL A 48 24.43 2.20 21.73
C VAL A 48 23.36 1.11 21.66
N THR A 49 23.05 0.51 22.80
CA THR A 49 21.89 -0.38 22.96
C THR A 49 20.59 0.43 22.85
N ARG A 50 19.96 0.40 21.67
CA ARG A 50 18.71 1.13 21.43
C ARG A 50 17.57 0.50 22.22
N ARG A 51 16.94 1.26 23.12
CA ARG A 51 15.71 0.87 23.82
C ARG A 51 14.51 1.22 22.97
N GLU A 52 13.57 0.29 22.82
CA GLU A 52 12.30 0.56 22.16
C GLU A 52 11.39 1.39 23.09
N LEU A 53 11.23 2.66 22.75
CA LEU A 53 10.34 3.55 23.48
C LEU A 53 8.89 3.30 23.05
N PRO A 54 7.92 3.33 23.99
CA PRO A 54 6.52 3.23 23.62
C PRO A 54 6.14 4.39 22.68
N PRO A 55 5.32 4.12 21.65
CA PRO A 55 4.95 5.13 20.67
C PRO A 55 4.19 6.28 21.34
N ARG A 56 4.68 7.50 21.14
CA ARG A 56 4.07 8.70 21.73
C ARG A 56 2.63 8.89 21.24
N PRO A 57 1.69 9.31 22.10
CA PRO A 57 0.30 9.55 21.67
C PRO A 57 0.18 10.62 20.58
N SER A 58 1.10 11.60 20.52
CA SER A 58 1.17 12.60 19.45
C SER A 58 1.40 12.00 18.06
N SER A 59 2.13 10.89 17.96
CA SER A 59 2.36 10.16 16.70
C SER A 59 1.07 9.54 16.13
N ARG A 60 0.01 9.41 16.95
CA ARG A 60 -1.28 8.84 16.54
C ARG A 60 -2.14 9.82 15.74
N LYS A 61 -1.73 11.08 15.62
CA LYS A 61 -2.46 12.13 14.87
C LYS A 61 -2.62 11.72 13.40
N GLY A 62 -3.85 11.80 12.89
CA GLY A 62 -4.20 11.44 11.51
C GLY A 62 -4.84 10.06 11.34
N LYS A 63 -4.79 9.19 12.36
CA LYS A 63 -5.54 7.93 12.35
C LYS A 63 -7.04 8.21 12.53
N THR A 64 -7.89 7.57 11.74
CA THR A 64 -9.34 7.74 11.80
C THR A 64 -9.95 6.72 12.75
N SER A 65 -10.76 7.15 13.72
CA SER A 65 -11.55 6.26 14.58
C SER A 65 -12.81 5.74 13.88
N LYS A 66 -13.37 4.63 14.36
CA LYS A 66 -14.59 3.99 13.82
C LYS A 66 -15.75 4.99 13.70
N ARG A 67 -16.01 5.77 14.76
CA ARG A 67 -17.05 6.81 14.79
C ARG A 67 -16.87 7.85 13.67
N VAL A 68 -15.66 8.36 13.49
CA VAL A 68 -15.40 9.40 12.49
C VAL A 68 -15.46 8.85 11.06
N HIS A 69 -15.06 7.59 10.85
CA HIS A 69 -15.24 6.93 9.55
C HIS A 69 -16.72 6.79 9.19
N PHE A 70 -17.56 6.35 10.13
CA PHE A 70 -19.00 6.23 9.94
C PHE A 70 -19.65 7.58 9.58
N VAL A 71 -19.39 8.63 10.35
CA VAL A 71 -19.93 9.99 10.09
C VAL A 71 -19.48 10.53 8.73
N ARG A 72 -18.22 10.31 8.33
CA ARG A 72 -17.73 10.75 7.01
C ARG A 72 -18.38 10.02 5.84
N ASN A 73 -18.80 8.77 6.02
CA ASN A 73 -19.51 8.02 4.99
C ASN A 73 -20.95 8.56 4.85
N LEU A 74 -21.67 8.74 5.97
CA LEU A 74 -23.02 9.32 5.98
C LEU A 74 -23.08 10.69 5.30
N ILE A 75 -22.15 11.60 5.61
CA ILE A 75 -22.14 12.94 5.00
C ILE A 75 -21.94 12.88 3.48
N ARG A 76 -21.16 11.91 2.98
CA ARG A 76 -20.94 11.75 1.53
C ARG A 76 -22.19 11.26 0.79
N GLU A 77 -23.01 10.46 1.45
CA GLU A 77 -24.30 10.01 0.91
C GLU A 77 -25.30 11.17 0.86
N VAL A 78 -25.36 11.98 1.92
CA VAL A 78 -26.31 13.11 2.02
C VAL A 78 -25.93 14.30 1.12
N ALA A 79 -24.66 14.74 1.16
CA ALA A 79 -24.24 15.96 0.45
C ALA A 79 -23.88 15.73 -1.03
N GLY A 80 -23.66 14.47 -1.43
CA GLY A 80 -23.26 14.11 -2.79
C GLY A 80 -21.86 14.62 -3.20
N PHE A 81 -21.64 14.71 -4.52
CA PHE A 81 -20.33 15.07 -5.11
C PHE A 81 -20.26 16.51 -5.60
N ALA A 82 -19.08 17.13 -5.42
CA ALA A 82 -18.78 18.44 -5.96
C ALA A 82 -18.64 18.42 -7.50
N PRO A 83 -18.83 19.56 -8.21
CA PRO A 83 -18.81 19.60 -9.68
C PRO A 83 -17.45 19.23 -10.30
N TYR A 84 -16.34 19.45 -9.58
CA TYR A 84 -15.02 18.98 -10.04
C TYR A 84 -14.81 17.48 -9.83
N GLU A 85 -15.45 16.91 -8.80
CA GLU A 85 -15.45 15.47 -8.55
C GLU A 85 -16.24 14.74 -9.66
N LYS A 86 -17.42 15.25 -10.02
CA LYS A 86 -18.22 14.72 -11.15
C LYS A 86 -17.42 14.64 -12.47
N ARG A 87 -16.71 15.72 -12.82
CA ARG A 87 -15.81 15.74 -13.99
C ARG A 87 -14.66 14.73 -13.91
N ILE A 88 -14.15 14.43 -12.71
CA ILE A 88 -13.12 13.41 -12.53
C ILE A 88 -13.71 12.01 -12.76
N THR A 89 -14.90 11.71 -12.22
CA THR A 89 -15.59 10.43 -12.50
C THR A 89 -15.91 10.24 -13.98
N GLU A 90 -16.34 11.29 -14.68
CA GLU A 90 -16.59 11.23 -16.13
C GLU A 90 -15.32 10.87 -16.91
N LEU A 91 -14.21 11.54 -16.60
CA LEU A 91 -12.92 11.26 -17.25
C LEU A 91 -12.39 9.86 -16.92
N LEU A 92 -12.66 9.35 -15.71
CA LEU A 92 -12.30 7.99 -15.31
C LEU A 92 -13.15 6.92 -16.01
N LYS A 93 -14.44 7.18 -16.27
CA LYS A 93 -15.31 6.28 -17.05
C LYS A 93 -14.81 6.09 -18.50
N VAL A 94 -14.28 7.17 -19.09
CA VAL A 94 -13.72 7.16 -20.47
C VAL A 94 -12.29 6.58 -20.50
N GLY A 95 -11.67 6.28 -19.35
CA GLY A 95 -10.30 5.74 -19.28
C GLY A 95 -9.19 6.79 -19.49
N LYS A 96 -9.48 8.09 -19.34
CA LYS A 96 -8.51 9.19 -19.54
C LYS A 96 -7.84 9.61 -18.23
N ASP A 97 -7.13 8.69 -17.57
CA ASP A 97 -6.50 8.91 -16.24
C ASP A 97 -5.52 10.10 -16.19
N LYS A 98 -4.69 10.27 -17.22
CA LYS A 98 -3.72 11.38 -17.29
C LYS A 98 -4.42 12.74 -17.34
N ARG A 99 -5.57 12.82 -18.02
CA ARG A 99 -6.39 14.04 -18.09
C ARG A 99 -7.12 14.29 -16.77
N ALA A 100 -7.65 13.24 -16.13
CA ALA A 100 -8.25 13.33 -14.80
C ALA A 100 -7.24 13.85 -13.74
N LEU A 101 -5.99 13.35 -13.78
CA LEU A 101 -4.91 13.81 -12.90
C LEU A 101 -4.54 15.27 -13.14
N LYS A 102 -4.52 15.75 -14.39
CA LYS A 102 -4.28 17.17 -14.70
C LYS A 102 -5.38 18.06 -14.13
N VAL A 103 -6.64 17.66 -14.26
CA VAL A 103 -7.79 18.40 -13.69
C VAL A 103 -7.71 18.43 -12.16
N ALA A 104 -7.45 17.28 -11.53
CA ALA A 104 -7.31 17.19 -10.07
C ALA A 104 -6.12 18.00 -9.55
N LYS A 105 -4.96 17.98 -10.22
CA LYS A 105 -3.79 18.80 -9.86
C LYS A 105 -4.10 20.29 -9.98
N ARG A 106 -4.80 20.73 -11.04
CA ARG A 106 -5.21 22.13 -11.20
C ARG A 106 -6.15 22.61 -10.09
N LYS A 107 -6.94 21.71 -9.50
CA LYS A 107 -7.88 22.03 -8.42
C LYS A 107 -7.27 21.93 -7.01
N LEU A 108 -6.37 20.98 -6.78
CA LEU A 108 -5.82 20.67 -5.44
C LEU A 108 -4.37 21.17 -5.24
N GLY A 109 -3.74 21.67 -6.30
CA GLY A 109 -2.38 22.20 -6.33
C GLY A 109 -1.28 21.14 -6.39
N THR A 110 -1.35 20.09 -5.57
CA THR A 110 -0.27 19.10 -5.42
C THR A 110 -0.58 17.76 -6.08
N HIS A 111 0.47 17.09 -6.57
CA HIS A 111 0.33 15.79 -7.24
C HIS A 111 -0.05 14.65 -6.28
N LYS A 112 0.45 14.68 -5.04
CA LYS A 112 0.08 13.69 -4.00
C LYS A 112 -1.41 13.73 -3.67
N ARG A 113 -1.98 14.94 -3.49
CA ARG A 113 -3.42 15.11 -3.25
C ARG A 113 -4.26 14.72 -4.48
N ALA A 114 -3.78 15.03 -5.69
CA ALA A 114 -4.45 14.63 -6.93
C ALA A 114 -4.53 13.11 -7.10
N LYS A 115 -3.45 12.38 -6.82
CA LYS A 115 -3.45 10.90 -6.82
C LYS A 115 -4.45 10.33 -5.82
N LYS A 116 -4.41 10.83 -4.57
CA LYS A 116 -5.36 10.43 -3.53
C LYS A 116 -6.81 10.66 -3.96
N LYS A 117 -7.12 11.82 -4.56
CA LYS A 117 -8.46 12.12 -5.05
C LYS A 117 -8.86 11.27 -6.25
N ARG A 118 -7.93 10.93 -7.15
CA ARG A 118 -8.20 9.96 -8.22
C ARG A 118 -8.58 8.58 -7.67
N GLU A 119 -7.83 8.10 -6.68
CA GLU A 119 -8.09 6.81 -6.02
C GLU A 119 -9.43 6.81 -5.29
N GLU A 120 -9.76 7.89 -4.56
CA GLU A 120 -11.08 8.04 -3.94
C GLU A 120 -12.22 7.94 -4.98
N MET A 121 -12.09 8.61 -6.13
CA MET A 121 -13.11 8.60 -7.18
C MET A 121 -13.18 7.28 -7.95
N ALA A 122 -12.05 6.60 -8.14
CA ALA A 122 -12.02 5.25 -8.68
C ALA A 122 -12.70 4.25 -7.73
N ASN A 123 -12.49 4.40 -6.43
CA ASN A 123 -13.15 3.56 -5.42
C ASN A 123 -14.66 3.79 -5.37
N VAL A 124 -15.14 5.01 -5.60
CA VAL A 124 -16.58 5.28 -5.76
C VAL A 124 -17.14 4.52 -6.96
N LEU A 125 -16.49 4.60 -8.13
CA LEU A 125 -16.93 3.87 -9.32
C LEU A 125 -16.95 2.36 -9.12
N ARG A 126 -15.97 1.80 -8.39
CA ARG A 126 -15.94 0.39 -8.03
C ARG A 126 -17.03 -0.04 -7.06
N LYS A 127 -17.53 0.87 -6.21
CA LYS A 127 -18.65 0.60 -5.30
C LYS A 127 -20.01 0.70 -5.99
N MET A 128 -20.11 1.48 -7.06
CA MET A 128 -21.33 1.64 -7.84
C MET A 128 -21.51 0.56 -8.92
N ARG A 129 -20.44 -0.14 -9.28
CA ARG A 129 -20.43 -1.25 -10.22
C ARG A 129 -20.63 -2.56 -9.47
#